data_AF-X1CIQ5-F1
#
_entry.id   AF-X1CIQ5-F1
#
_cell.length_a   1.000
_cell.length_b   1.000
_cell.length_c   1.000
_cell.angle_alpha   90.00
_cell.angle_beta   90.00
_cell.angle_gamma   90.00
#
_symmetry.space_group_name_H-M   'P 1'
#
loop_
_entity.id
_entity.type
_entity.pdbx_description
1 polymer ?
#
loop_
_entity_poly.entity_id
_entity_poly.type
_entity_poly.pdbx_seq_one_letter_code
_entity_poly.pdbx_strand_id
1 'polypeptide(L)'
;MDSIVKELPVIWLQTASCSGCSISLLNSANPTIKNILIDQIVPGIHINLRFHATIMAGAGEPAIEIMEATAKQKRGDYILVI
;
A
#
# COMPACT_ATOMS: atom_id res chain seq x y z
N MET A 1 1.56 -26.90 1.62
CA MET A 1 2.59 -26.30 0.76
C MET A 1 2.36 -24.81 0.86
N ASP A 2 3.05 -24.14 1.78
CA ASP A 2 2.95 -22.68 1.89
C ASP A 2 3.46 -22.08 0.59
N SER A 3 2.54 -21.63 -0.25
CA SER A 3 2.87 -20.86 -1.44
C SER A 3 3.53 -19.57 -0.97
N ILE A 4 4.81 -19.35 -1.32
CA ILE A 4 5.52 -18.11 -1.02
C ILE A 4 4.72 -16.96 -1.65
N VAL A 5 4.06 -16.16 -0.81
CA VAL A 5 3.29 -15.01 -1.27
C VAL A 5 4.27 -13.89 -1.61
N LYS A 6 4.19 -13.40 -2.85
CA LYS A 6 4.96 -12.24 -3.29
C LYS A 6 4.27 -10.97 -2.77
N GLU A 7 4.92 -10.29 -1.84
CA GLU A 7 4.54 -8.96 -1.38
C GLU A 7 4.93 -7.91 -2.41
N LEU A 8 3.98 -7.08 -2.83
CA LEU A 8 4.21 -5.88 -3.65
C LEU A 8 4.19 -4.64 -2.75
N PRO A 9 5.35 -4.07 -2.38
CA PRO A 9 5.41 -2.87 -1.56
C PRO A 9 4.80 -1.69 -2.31
N VAL A 10 3.86 -0.99 -1.69
CA VAL A 10 3.23 0.22 -2.22
C VAL A 10 3.48 1.39 -1.28
N ILE A 11 3.93 2.50 -1.85
CA ILE A 11 3.99 3.80 -1.20
C ILE A 11 2.95 4.69 -1.88
N TRP A 12 1.96 5.18 -1.12
CA TRP A 12 0.91 6.06 -1.62
C TRP A 12 1.10 7.48 -1.06
N LEU A 13 1.56 8.40 -1.91
CA LEU A 13 1.77 9.79 -1.55
C LEU A 13 0.56 10.63 -1.94
N GLN A 14 0.03 11.38 -0.99
CA GLN A 14 -0.96 12.42 -1.30
C GLN A 14 -0.24 13.75 -1.45
N THR A 15 -0.34 14.36 -2.63
CA THR A 15 0.20 15.71 -2.91
C THR A 15 -0.92 16.75 -2.81
N ALA A 16 -1.16 17.55 -3.84
CA ALA A 16 -2.34 18.42 -3.93
C ALA A 16 -3.61 17.59 -4.25
N SER A 17 -4.00 16.71 -3.32
CA SER A 17 -5.08 15.74 -3.48
C SER A 17 -6.31 16.10 -2.65
N CYS A 18 -7.49 15.62 -3.08
CA CYS A 18 -8.75 15.72 -2.34
C CYS A 18 -9.12 14.41 -1.61
N SER A 19 -8.25 13.40 -1.61
CA SER A 19 -8.49 12.04 -1.09
C SER A 19 -9.58 11.24 -1.80
N GLY A 20 -10.21 11.78 -2.84
CA GLY A 20 -11.25 11.09 -3.61
C GLY A 20 -10.78 9.77 -4.22
N CYS A 21 -9.53 9.68 -4.71
CA CYS A 21 -8.95 8.44 -5.21
C CYS A 21 -8.83 7.37 -4.12
N SER A 22 -8.47 7.75 -2.90
CA SER A 22 -8.42 6.83 -1.76
C SER A 22 -9.82 6.33 -1.40
N ILE A 23 -10.83 7.20 -1.38
CA ILE A 23 -12.22 6.78 -1.15
C ILE A 23 -12.71 5.84 -2.26
N SER A 24 -12.37 6.13 -3.52
CA SER A 24 -12.70 5.25 -4.64
C SER A 24 -12.05 3.87 -4.50
N LEU A 25 -10.80 3.79 -4.05
CA LEU A 25 -10.11 2.53 -3.76
C LEU A 25 -10.81 1.75 -2.63
N LEU A 26 -11.15 2.42 -1.53
CA LEU A 26 -11.82 1.81 -0.39
C LEU A 26 -13.20 1.25 -0.74
N ASN A 27 -13.86 1.82 -1.76
CA ASN A 27 -15.14 1.37 -2.30
C ASN A 27 -15.01 0.26 -3.37
N SER A 28 -13.82 -0.27 -3.62
CA SER A 28 -13.64 -1.33 -4.61
C SER A 28 -14.44 -2.59 -4.25
N ALA A 29 -15.21 -3.10 -5.22
CA ALA A 29 -16.07 -4.28 -5.05
C ALA A 29 -15.36 -5.59 -5.43
N ASN A 30 -14.52 -5.57 -6.47
CA ASN A 30 -13.82 -6.76 -6.99
C ASN A 30 -12.48 -6.36 -7.62
N PRO A 31 -11.34 -6.58 -6.95
CA PRO A 31 -11.17 -7.13 -5.61
C PRO A 31 -11.69 -6.19 -4.51
N THR A 32 -12.12 -6.73 -3.36
CA THR A 32 -12.56 -5.90 -2.22
C THR A 32 -11.37 -5.23 -1.54
N ILE A 33 -11.63 -4.18 -0.75
CA ILE A 33 -10.56 -3.54 0.04
C ILE A 33 -9.87 -4.50 1.01
N LYS A 34 -10.59 -5.47 1.58
CA LYS A 34 -9.99 -6.53 2.41
C LYS A 34 -8.98 -7.36 1.60
N ASN A 35 -9.31 -7.68 0.35
CA ASN A 35 -8.39 -8.40 -0.52
C ASN A 35 -7.20 -7.55 -0.97
N ILE A 36 -7.30 -6.23 -0.92
CA ILE A 36 -6.17 -5.35 -1.26
C ILE A 36 -5.24 -5.18 -0.07
N LEU A 37 -5.78 -5.04 1.15
CA LEU A 37 -4.99 -4.71 2.34
C LEU A 37 -4.48 -5.93 3.11
N ILE A 38 -5.20 -7.05 3.06
CA ILE A 38 -4.99 -8.18 3.98
C ILE A 38 -4.86 -9.52 3.24
N ASP A 39 -5.67 -9.77 2.20
CA ASP A 39 -5.61 -11.03 1.45
C ASP A 39 -4.88 -10.88 0.11
N GLN A 40 -4.69 -12.01 -0.58
CA GLN A 40 -4.12 -11.99 -1.92
C GLN A 40 -5.12 -11.43 -2.92
N ILE A 41 -4.69 -10.48 -3.75
CA ILE A 41 -5.50 -9.92 -4.85
C ILE A 41 -5.61 -10.90 -6.02
N VAL A 42 -4.58 -11.72 -6.22
CA VAL A 42 -4.51 -12.85 -7.16
C VAL A 42 -3.65 -13.94 -6.51
N PRO A 43 -3.81 -15.23 -6.87
CA PRO A 43 -3.06 -16.31 -6.23
C PRO A 43 -1.54 -16.05 -6.21
N GLY A 44 -0.97 -16.06 -5.01
CA GLY A 44 0.46 -15.83 -4.76
C GLY A 44 0.90 -14.37 -4.71
N ILE A 45 0.01 -13.38 -4.82
CA ILE A 45 0.38 -11.94 -4.79
C ILE A 45 -0.48 -11.18 -3.78
N HIS A 46 0.16 -10.46 -2.88
CA HIS A 46 -0.45 -9.56 -1.89
C HIS A 46 0.10 -8.14 -2.04
N ILE A 47 -0.76 -7.12 -1.87
CA ILE A 47 -0.34 -5.72 -1.87
C ILE A 47 0.08 -5.34 -0.44
N ASN A 48 1.33 -4.95 -0.28
CA ASN A 48 1.85 -4.46 0.98
C ASN A 48 1.80 -2.93 1.00
N LEU A 49 0.70 -2.34 1.48
CA LEU A 49 0.55 -0.89 1.55
C LEU A 49 1.38 -0.32 2.72
N ARG A 50 2.64 0.03 2.44
CA ARG A 50 3.65 0.45 3.43
C ARG A 50 3.42 1.86 3.96
N PHE A 51 2.85 2.73 3.13
CA PHE A 51 2.55 4.11 3.48
C PHE A 51 1.31 4.57 2.74
N HIS A 52 0.34 5.11 3.47
CA HIS A 52 -0.85 5.77 2.93
C HIS A 52 -1.43 6.71 3.98
N ALA A 53 -1.24 8.03 3.79
CA ALA A 53 -1.54 9.04 4.80
C ALA A 53 -2.96 9.01 5.38
N THR A 54 -3.98 8.62 4.59
CA THR A 54 -5.38 8.65 5.03
C THR A 54 -5.80 7.47 5.94
N ILE A 55 -5.23 6.28 5.79
CA ILE A 55 -5.74 5.05 6.44
C ILE A 55 -4.71 4.30 7.29
N MET A 56 -3.43 4.69 7.22
CA MET A 56 -2.41 4.05 8.04
C MET A 56 -2.54 4.46 9.50
N ALA A 57 -2.16 3.57 10.42
CA ALA A 57 -2.22 3.84 11.85
C ALA A 57 -1.09 4.77 12.34
N GLY A 58 0.09 4.71 11.72
CA GLY A 58 1.24 5.53 12.08
C GLY A 58 1.08 6.99 11.62
N ALA A 59 1.66 7.93 12.38
CA ALA A 59 1.64 9.35 12.05
C ALA A 59 2.96 10.03 12.44
N GLY A 60 3.22 11.22 11.89
CA GLY A 60 4.41 12.01 12.19
C GLY A 60 5.71 11.33 11.75
N GLU A 61 6.80 11.59 12.48
CA GLU A 61 8.15 11.12 12.15
C GLU A 61 8.23 9.60 11.90
N PRO A 62 7.66 8.72 12.76
CA PRO A 62 7.75 7.27 12.53
C PRO A 62 7.10 6.81 11.23
N ALA A 63 6.04 7.49 10.76
CA ALA A 63 5.41 7.17 9.48
C ALA A 63 6.30 7.55 8.29
N ILE A 64 6.98 8.70 8.38
CA ILE A 64 7.91 9.18 7.36
C ILE A 64 9.16 8.29 7.30
N GLU A 65 9.71 7.88 8.45
CA GLU A 65 10.84 6.95 8.51
C GLU A 65 10.53 5.64 7.78
N ILE A 66 9.34 5.07 7.95
CA ILE A 66 8.93 3.83 7.26
C ILE A 66 8.80 4.03 5.75
N MET A 67 8.26 5.17 5.32
CA MET A 67 8.16 5.54 3.90
C MET A 67 9.55 5.65 3.28
N GLU A 68 10.44 6.43 3.88
CA GLU A 68 11.81 6.61 3.39
C GLU A 68 12.62 5.31 3.40
N ALA A 69 12.52 4.54 4.49
CA ALA A 69 13.18 3.26 4.60
C ALA A 69 12.69 2.30 3.51
N THR A 70 11.39 2.26 3.23
CA THR A 70 10.82 1.45 2.14
C THR A 70 11.38 1.91 0.78
N ALA A 71 11.40 3.22 0.51
CA ALA A 71 11.94 3.75 -0.75
C ALA A 71 13.43 3.44 -0.95
N LYS A 72 14.23 3.45 0.13
CA LYS A 72 15.67 3.14 0.12
C LYS A 72 15.91 1.63 -0.02
N GLN A 73 15.25 0.80 0.79
CA GLN A 73 15.49 -0.65 0.88
C GLN A 73 14.86 -1.44 -0.26
N LYS A 74 13.77 -0.94 -0.86
CA LYS A 74 13.04 -1.60 -1.95
C LYS A 74 13.19 -0.87 -3.28
N ARG A 75 14.26 -0.08 -3.45
CA ARG A 75 14.48 0.72 -4.67
C ARG A 75 14.41 -0.16 -5.93
N GLY A 76 13.52 0.18 -6.85
CA GLY A 76 13.27 -0.59 -8.08
C GLY A 76 12.21 -1.68 -7.97
N ASP A 77 11.81 -2.04 -6.74
CA ASP A 77 10.90 -3.16 -6.43
C ASP A 77 9.63 -2.72 -5.69
N TYR A 78 9.38 -1.41 -5.54
CA TYR A 78 8.14 -0.87 -4.97
C TYR A 78 7.32 -0.13 -6.02
N ILE A 79 6.00 -0.08 -5.81
CA ILE A 79 5.07 0.70 -6.61
C ILE A 79 4.84 2.03 -5.90
N LEU A 80 5.04 3.13 -6.62
CA LEU A 80 4.70 4.48 -6.17
C LEU A 80 3.33 4.88 -6.74
N VAL A 81 2.40 5.24 -5.87
CA VAL A 81 1.09 5.81 -6.22
C VAL A 81 1.03 7.26 -5.77
N ILE A 82 0.52 8.14 -6.63
CA ILE A 82 0.41 9.60 -6.43
C ILE A 82 -1.05 10.04 -6.51
#